data_AF-A0A4Z2GIH0-F1
#
_entry.id   AF-A0A4Z2GIH0-F1
#
_cell.length_a   1.000
_cell.length_b   1.000
_cell.length_c   1.000
_cell.angle_alpha   90.00
_cell.angle_beta   90.00
_cell.angle_gamma   90.00
#
_symmetry.space_group_name_H-M   'P 1'
#
loop_
_entity.id
_entity.type
_entity.pdbx_description
1 polymer ?
#
loop_
_entity_poly.entity_id
_entity_poly.type
_entity_poly.pdbx_seq_one_letter_code
_entity_poly.pdbx_strand_id
1 'polypeptide(L)'
;MRSLCTPRDLPPTVQSCVLPKDCQVTDWSEWAACSKACVDPASPVGRRARSRRVLQFPVGEGAECAALEESEACEPQGEGVPPCST
;
A
#
# COMPACT_ATOMS: atom_id res chain seq x y z
N MET A 1 -30.49 27.73 -51.77
CA MET A 1 -30.46 26.54 -50.89
C MET A 1 -29.73 26.96 -49.61
N ARG A 2 -30.42 27.01 -48.47
CA ARG A 2 -29.81 27.38 -47.19
C ARG A 2 -29.34 26.11 -46.50
N SER A 3 -28.03 25.84 -46.56
CA SER A 3 -27.40 24.79 -45.78
C SER A 3 -27.46 25.20 -44.30
N LEU A 4 -28.35 24.58 -43.53
CA LEU A 4 -28.51 24.88 -42.10
C LEU A 4 -27.47 24.19 -41.21
N CYS A 5 -26.72 23.22 -41.75
CA CYS A 5 -25.67 22.53 -41.00
C CYS A 5 -24.36 23.32 -41.06
N THR A 6 -24.11 24.15 -40.05
CA THR A 6 -22.80 24.74 -39.80
C THR A 6 -21.93 23.74 -39.03
N PRO A 7 -20.68 23.48 -39.45
CA PRO A 7 -19.79 22.52 -38.77
C PRO A 7 -19.46 22.87 -37.31
N ARG A 8 -19.80 24.09 -36.86
CA ARG A 8 -19.63 24.55 -35.47
C ARG A 8 -20.67 24.00 -34.48
N ASP A 9 -21.76 23.42 -34.97
CA ASP A 9 -22.86 22.89 -34.14
C ASP A 9 -22.86 21.35 -34.05
N LEU A 10 -21.83 20.70 -34.60
CA LEU A 10 -21.71 19.24 -34.46
C LEU A 10 -21.24 18.88 -33.05
N PRO A 11 -21.87 17.88 -32.40
CA PRO A 11 -21.35 17.35 -31.16
C PRO A 11 -19.94 16.77 -31.39
N PRO A 12 -19.09 16.79 -30.36
CA PRO A 12 -17.77 16.19 -30.45
C PRO A 12 -17.90 14.69 -30.73
N THR A 13 -17.25 14.22 -31.79
CA THR A 13 -17.20 12.79 -32.15
C THR A 13 -16.14 12.02 -31.34
N VAL A 14 -15.36 12.74 -30.53
CA VAL A 14 -14.31 12.20 -29.67
C VAL A 14 -14.50 12.77 -28.27
N GLN A 15 -14.42 11.90 -27.28
CA GLN A 15 -14.49 12.23 -25.87
C GLN A 15 -13.30 11.56 -25.17
N SER A 16 -12.64 12.28 -24.25
CA SER A 16 -11.63 11.68 -23.38
C SER A 16 -12.31 10.77 -22.37
N CYS A 17 -11.82 9.54 -22.22
CA CYS A 17 -12.28 8.61 -21.20
C CYS A 17 -11.14 8.28 -20.24
N VAL A 18 -11.47 8.22 -18.94
CA VAL A 18 -10.58 7.68 -17.92
C VAL A 18 -10.99 6.24 -17.69
N LEU A 19 -10.11 5.31 -18.05
CA LEU A 19 -10.32 3.90 -17.77
C LEU A 19 -9.97 3.64 -16.30
N PRO A 20 -10.90 3.10 -15.49
CA PRO A 20 -10.63 2.83 -14.10
C PRO A 20 -9.52 1.79 -14.00
N LYS A 21 -8.61 2.03 -13.08
CA LYS A 21 -7.51 1.12 -12.77
C LYS A 21 -7.35 1.02 -11.28
N ASP A 22 -7.37 -0.20 -10.78
CA ASP A 22 -7.18 -0.47 -9.36
C ASP A 22 -5.73 -0.20 -8.95
N CYS A 23 -5.56 0.09 -7.66
CA CYS A 23 -4.24 0.17 -7.09
C CYS A 23 -3.54 -1.20 -7.12
N GLN A 24 -2.27 -1.20 -7.53
CA GLN A 24 -1.40 -2.37 -7.42
C GLN A 24 -0.24 -2.06 -6.50
N VAL A 25 0.08 -3.00 -5.61
CA VAL A 25 1.19 -2.90 -4.66
C VAL A 25 2.19 -4.02 -4.91
N THR A 26 3.44 -3.81 -4.50
CA THR A 26 4.48 -4.85 -4.52
C THR A 26 4.16 -5.95 -3.52
N ASP A 27 4.88 -7.06 -3.64
CA ASP A 27 5.08 -7.97 -2.52
C ASP A 27 5.65 -7.24 -1.30
N TRP A 28 5.44 -7.85 -0.14
CA TRP A 28 5.97 -7.35 1.12
C TRP A 28 7.49 -7.43 1.15
N SER A 29 8.11 -6.43 1.78
CA SER A 29 9.51 -6.50 2.17
C SER A 29 9.74 -7.62 3.18
N GLU A 30 11.01 -7.97 3.35
CA GLU A 30 11.45 -8.71 4.53
C GLU A 30 10.99 -8.01 5.81
N TRP A 31 10.73 -8.80 6.85
CA TRP A 31 10.39 -8.28 8.16
C TRP A 31 11.57 -7.52 8.76
N ALA A 32 11.28 -6.35 9.32
CA ALA A 32 12.24 -5.65 10.16
C ALA A 32 12.57 -6.48 11.41
N ALA A 33 13.72 -6.17 12.02
CA ALA A 33 14.10 -6.75 13.30
C ALA A 33 12.99 -6.53 14.34
N CYS A 34 12.84 -7.50 15.24
CA CYS A 34 11.89 -7.37 16.34
C CYS A 34 12.27 -6.16 17.20
N SER A 35 11.30 -5.31 17.52
CA SER A 35 11.52 -4.12 18.34
C SER A 35 12.07 -4.45 19.73
N LYS A 36 11.84 -5.68 20.19
CA LYS A 36 12.48 -6.23 21.37
C LYS A 36 13.71 -7.05 21.00
N ALA A 37 14.82 -6.64 21.59
CA ALA A 37 16.10 -7.35 21.52
C ALA A 37 16.49 -8.02 22.86
N CYS A 38 15.59 -7.99 23.86
CA CYS A 38 15.78 -8.60 25.19
C CYS A 38 14.50 -9.33 25.63
N VAL A 39 14.65 -10.41 26.41
CA VAL A 39 13.53 -11.19 26.96
C VAL A 39 13.13 -10.56 28.29
N ASP A 40 11.87 -10.19 28.42
CA ASP A 40 11.31 -9.66 29.67
C ASP A 40 10.15 -10.55 30.12
N PRO A 41 10.12 -11.05 31.37
CA PRO A 41 9.04 -11.88 31.86
C PRO A 41 7.69 -11.15 31.94
N ALA A 42 7.68 -9.82 32.07
CA ALA A 42 6.45 -9.02 32.05
C ALA A 42 5.97 -8.70 30.62
N SER A 43 6.86 -8.77 29.63
CA SER A 43 6.52 -8.49 28.24
C SER A 43 7.36 -9.36 27.28
N PRO A 44 6.97 -10.62 27.06
CA PRO A 44 7.72 -11.55 26.21
C PRO A 44 7.61 -11.24 24.71
N VAL A 45 6.60 -10.45 24.31
CA VAL A 45 6.27 -10.18 22.90
C VAL A 45 6.78 -8.80 22.47
N GLY A 46 7.58 -8.76 21.40
CA GLY A 46 7.94 -7.55 20.66
C GLY A 46 7.06 -7.32 19.44
N ARG A 47 7.38 -6.30 18.64
CA ARG A 47 6.70 -6.03 17.37
C ARG A 47 7.69 -5.92 16.23
N ARG A 48 7.38 -6.50 15.08
CA ARG A 48 8.13 -6.32 13.83
C ARG A 48 7.21 -5.68 12.80
N ALA A 49 7.78 -4.90 11.90
CA ALA A 49 7.06 -4.27 10.82
C ALA A 49 7.64 -4.69 9.48
N ARG A 50 6.79 -4.80 8.46
CA ARG A 50 7.21 -4.92 7.06
C ARG A 50 6.46 -3.89 6.23
N SER A 51 7.03 -3.52 5.10
CA SER A 51 6.46 -2.50 4.22
C SER A 51 6.39 -2.98 2.78
N ARG A 52 5.46 -2.44 2.00
CA ARG A 52 5.36 -2.65 0.56
C ARG A 52 5.11 -1.32 -0.13
N ARG A 53 5.35 -1.25 -1.43
CA ARG A 53 5.25 0.00 -2.20
C ARG A 53 4.10 -0.07 -3.19
N VAL A 54 3.58 1.09 -3.57
CA VAL A 54 2.58 1.20 -4.64
C VAL A 54 3.30 1.10 -5.98
N LEU A 55 2.90 0.14 -6.81
CA LEU A 55 3.32 0.01 -8.22
C LEU A 55 2.42 0.81 -9.15
N GLN A 56 1.12 0.85 -8.85
CA GLN A 56 0.12 1.60 -9.62
C GLN A 56 -0.85 2.27 -8.67
N PHE A 57 -0.99 3.59 -8.78
CA PHE A 57 -2.01 4.33 -8.04
C PHE A 57 -3.40 4.10 -8.66
N PRO A 58 -4.48 4.18 -7.85
CA PRO A 58 -5.82 4.08 -8.38
C PRO A 58 -6.11 5.23 -9.35
N VAL A 59 -6.80 4.92 -10.45
CA VAL A 59 -7.20 5.90 -11.46
C VAL A 59 -8.71 5.82 -11.66
N GLY A 60 -9.37 6.97 -11.72
CA GLY A 60 -10.82 7.06 -11.89
C GLY A 60 -11.55 6.41 -10.71
N GLU A 61 -12.45 5.49 -11.03
CA GLU A 61 -13.27 4.73 -10.06
C GLU A 61 -12.57 3.43 -9.61
N GLY A 62 -11.25 3.31 -9.79
CA GLY A 62 -10.49 2.13 -9.36
C GLY A 62 -10.37 2.01 -7.84
N ALA A 63 -10.17 0.79 -7.34
CA ALA A 63 -10.05 0.51 -5.92
C ALA A 63 -8.78 1.11 -5.30
N GLU A 64 -8.92 1.67 -4.10
CA GLU A 64 -7.82 2.23 -3.30
C GLU A 64 -6.77 1.20 -2.89
N CYS A 65 -5.57 1.67 -2.57
CA CYS A 65 -4.46 0.81 -2.18
C CYS A 65 -4.69 0.16 -0.83
N ALA A 66 -4.41 -1.14 -0.73
CA ALA A 66 -4.31 -1.81 0.55
C ALA A 66 -3.15 -1.23 1.40
N ALA A 67 -3.14 -1.54 2.70
CA ALA A 67 -2.15 -1.02 3.65
C ALA A 67 -0.70 -1.24 3.16
N LEU A 68 0.12 -0.20 3.25
CA LEU A 68 1.53 -0.24 2.81
C LEU A 68 2.49 -0.67 3.90
N GLU A 69 2.02 -0.72 5.14
CA GLU A 69 2.77 -1.14 6.32
C GLU A 69 1.96 -2.21 7.06
N GLU A 70 2.62 -3.23 7.55
CA GLU A 70 2.03 -4.27 8.39
C GLU A 70 2.91 -4.51 9.61
N SER A 71 2.27 -4.60 10.78
CA SER A 71 2.93 -4.85 12.05
C SER A 71 2.44 -6.15 12.66
N GLU A 72 3.35 -7.01 13.09
CA GLU A 72 3.04 -8.30 13.71
C GLU A 72 3.77 -8.45 15.05
N ALA A 73 3.19 -9.24 15.95
CA ALA A 73 3.86 -9.71 17.15
C ALA A 73 5.05 -10.60 16.78
N CYS A 74 6.20 -10.36 17.39
CA CYS A 74 7.38 -11.22 17.26
C CYS A 74 7.92 -11.60 18.62
N GLU A 75 8.50 -12.79 18.68
CA GLU A 75 9.37 -13.15 19.79
C GLU A 75 10.78 -12.63 19.48
N PRO A 76 11.55 -12.19 20.48
CA PRO A 76 12.95 -11.81 20.26
C PRO A 76 13.73 -13.06 19.80
N GLN A 77 13.99 -13.14 18.50
CA GLN A 77 14.69 -14.28 17.89
C GLN A 77 16.21 -14.11 18.05
N GLY A 78 16.81 -14.90 18.94
CA GLY A 78 18.27 -15.01 19.07
C GLY A 78 18.69 -15.92 20.22
N GLU A 79 19.44 -16.97 19.90
CA GLU A 79 20.23 -17.72 20.89
C GLU A 79 21.22 -16.73 21.53
N GLY A 80 20.91 -16.22 22.72
CA GLY A 80 21.71 -15.18 23.40
C GLY A 80 21.01 -13.84 23.64
N VAL A 81 19.69 -13.77 23.45
CA VAL A 81 18.91 -12.60 23.86
C VAL A 81 19.02 -12.43 25.40
N PRO A 82 19.62 -11.33 25.91
CA PRO A 82 19.77 -11.13 27.34
C PRO A 82 18.42 -10.81 27.98
N PRO A 83 18.26 -11.08 29.29
CA PRO A 83 17.12 -10.56 30.04
C PRO A 83 17.15 -9.02 30.00
N CYS A 84 16.02 -8.38 29.73
CA CYS A 84 15.92 -6.93 29.89
C CYS A 84 16.22 -6.60 31.35
N SER A 85 17.23 -5.77 31.61
CA SER A 85 17.52 -5.32 32.97
C SER A 85 16.54 -4.21 33.33
N THR A 86 15.74 -4.45 34.38
CA THR A 86 14.82 -3.48 34.99
C THR A 86 15.56 -2.31 35.62
#